data_AF-A0A957JSV4-F1
#
_entry.id   AF-A0A957JSV4-F1
#
_cell.length_a   1.000
_cell.length_b   1.000
_cell.length_c   1.000
_cell.angle_alpha   90.00
_cell.angle_beta   90.00
_cell.angle_gamma   90.00
#
_symmetry.space_group_name_H-M   'P 1'
#
loop_
_entity.id
_entity.type
_entity.pdbx_description
1 polymer ?
#
loop_
_entity_poly.entity_id
_entity_poly.type
_entity_poly.pdbx_seq_one_letter_code
_entity_poly.pdbx_strand_id
1 'polypeptide(L)'
;MPTTYGVQSAYGDLKRVLMHRPGMELHMVRPDTLDEFHFDAPVDVAQFVADYDVMVGKLQSHGVETVMLTDVLADDEDSLNYIRYRP
;
A
#
# COMPACT_ATOMS: atom_id res chain seq x y z
N MET A 1 -26.25 0.58 -10.10
CA MET A 1 -26.34 1.40 -8.87
C MET A 1 -24.97 2.02 -8.66
N PRO A 2 -24.83 3.34 -8.45
CA PRO A 2 -23.53 3.90 -8.10
C PRO A 2 -23.05 3.29 -6.77
N THR A 3 -21.78 2.93 -6.71
CA THR A 3 -21.17 2.33 -5.53
C THR A 3 -20.98 3.41 -4.47
N THR A 4 -21.76 3.39 -3.39
CA THR A 4 -21.55 4.28 -2.24
C THR A 4 -20.38 3.74 -1.41
N TYR A 5 -19.31 4.52 -1.30
CA TYR A 5 -18.19 4.22 -0.39
C TYR A 5 -18.56 4.54 1.06
N GLY A 6 -18.08 3.75 2.01
CA GLY A 6 -18.26 4.01 3.43
C GLY A 6 -17.72 2.89 4.32
N VAL A 7 -17.25 3.27 5.51
CA VAL A 7 -16.83 2.35 6.57
C VAL A 7 -17.82 2.51 7.72
N GLN A 8 -18.59 1.45 8.01
CA GLN A 8 -19.63 1.48 9.04
C GLN A 8 -19.15 0.89 10.38
N SER A 9 -18.05 0.12 10.36
CA SER A 9 -17.49 -0.57 11.51
C SER A 9 -16.02 -0.90 11.25
N ALA A 10 -15.23 -1.02 12.32
CA ALA A 10 -13.86 -1.53 12.28
C ALA A 10 -13.78 -3.08 12.36
N TYR A 11 -14.89 -3.76 12.65
CA TYR A 11 -14.94 -5.21 12.92
C TYR A 11 -15.89 -5.98 11.99
N GLY A 12 -16.61 -5.29 11.11
CA GLY A 12 -17.50 -5.94 10.14
C GLY A 12 -16.74 -6.53 8.96
N ASP A 13 -17.46 -7.24 8.08
CA ASP A 13 -16.87 -7.83 6.88
C ASP A 13 -16.31 -6.74 5.95
N LEU A 14 -15.00 -6.83 5.69
CA LEU A 14 -14.31 -5.95 4.75
C LEU A 14 -14.70 -6.34 3.32
N LYS A 15 -15.22 -5.39 2.55
CA LYS A 15 -15.66 -5.62 1.15
C LYS A 15 -14.66 -5.13 0.13
N ARG A 16 -14.04 -3.98 0.39
CA ARG A 16 -13.09 -3.32 -0.50
C ARG A 16 -12.06 -2.56 0.34
N VAL A 17 -10.81 -2.58 -0.10
CA VAL A 17 -9.71 -1.87 0.55
C VAL A 17 -8.81 -1.19 -0.49
N LEU A 18 -8.43 0.06 -0.22
CA LEU A 18 -7.44 0.79 -1.00
C LEU A 18 -6.04 0.47 -0.43
N MET A 19 -5.11 0.09 -1.30
CA MET A 19 -3.77 -0.35 -0.93
C MET A 19 -2.72 0.40 -1.74
N HIS A 20 -1.56 0.65 -1.14
CA HIS A 20 -0.34 1.05 -1.86
C HIS A 20 0.64 -0.12 -1.82
N ARG A 21 1.35 -0.37 -2.93
CA ARG A 21 2.49 -1.30 -2.95
C ARG A 21 3.77 -0.47 -2.92
N PRO A 22 4.54 -0.50 -1.83
CA PRO A 22 5.81 0.20 -1.78
C PRO A 22 6.77 -0.30 -2.86
N GLY A 23 7.48 0.64 -3.48
CA GLY A 23 8.46 0.39 -4.53
C GLY A 23 9.89 0.61 -4.07
N MET A 24 10.66 1.35 -4.88
CA MET A 24 12.08 1.59 -4.64
C MET A 24 12.36 2.39 -3.37
N GLU A 25 11.38 3.16 -2.89
CA GLU A 25 11.46 3.97 -1.67
C GLU A 25 11.85 3.15 -0.43
N LEU A 26 11.56 1.83 -0.40
CA LEU A 26 11.99 0.98 0.71
C LEU A 26 13.52 0.91 0.88
N HIS A 27 14.29 1.11 -0.20
CA HIS A 27 15.76 1.14 -0.13
C HIS A 27 16.30 2.41 0.54
N MET A 28 15.46 3.43 0.71
CA MET A 28 15.82 4.66 1.41
C MET A 28 15.84 4.47 2.92
N VAL A 29 15.18 3.41 3.45
CA VAL A 29 15.11 3.09 4.88
C VAL A 29 16.36 2.35 5.33
N ARG A 30 17.37 3.12 5.74
CA ARG A 30 18.70 2.64 6.19
C ARG A 30 18.92 3.06 7.65
N PRO A 31 19.92 2.48 8.35
CA PRO A 31 20.18 2.82 9.74
C PRO A 31 20.35 4.31 10.04
N ASP A 32 20.90 5.08 9.09
CA ASP A 32 21.16 6.51 9.19
C ASP A 32 19.95 7.40 8.83
N THR A 33 18.88 6.83 8.27
CA THR A 33 17.70 7.57 7.77
C THR A 33 16.38 7.16 8.44
N LEU A 34 16.44 6.31 9.47
CA LEU A 34 15.26 5.79 10.19
C LEU A 34 14.35 6.91 10.73
N ASP A 35 14.92 7.91 11.40
CA ASP A 35 14.17 9.02 11.99
C ASP A 35 13.48 9.87 10.93
N GLU A 36 14.12 10.07 9.77
CA GLU A 36 13.60 10.85 8.64
C GLU A 36 12.41 10.16 7.99
N PHE A 37 12.49 8.84 7.79
CA PHE A 37 11.43 8.04 7.17
C PHE A 37 10.42 7.47 8.17
N HIS A 38 10.61 7.72 9.46
CA HIS A 38 9.76 7.24 10.57
C HIS A 38 9.65 5.70 10.64
N PHE A 39 10.79 5.02 10.54
CA PHE A 39 10.89 3.57 10.72
C PHE A 39 11.65 3.22 12.00
N ASP A 40 11.23 2.14 12.67
CA ASP A 40 11.93 1.64 13.86
C ASP A 40 13.21 0.85 13.51
N ALA A 41 13.31 0.32 12.27
CA ALA A 41 14.42 -0.50 11.81
C ALA A 41 14.57 -0.47 10.28
N PRO A 42 15.76 -0.80 9.74
CA PRO A 42 15.96 -0.94 8.29
C PRO A 42 15.05 -2.02 7.70
N VAL A 43 14.64 -1.83 6.45
CA VAL A 43 13.72 -2.74 5.76
C VAL A 43 14.49 -3.80 4.98
N ASP A 44 14.20 -5.07 5.23
CA ASP A 44 14.50 -6.15 4.28
C ASP A 44 13.45 -6.11 3.16
N VAL A 45 13.84 -5.54 2.02
CA VAL A 45 12.93 -5.30 0.89
C VAL A 45 12.35 -6.60 0.35
N ALA A 46 13.15 -7.66 0.25
CA ALA A 46 12.70 -8.93 -0.31
C ALA A 46 11.66 -9.58 0.61
N GLN A 47 11.93 -9.60 1.91
CA GLN A 47 11.00 -10.14 2.90
C GLN A 47 9.72 -9.29 2.97
N PHE A 48 9.84 -7.97 3.00
CA PHE A 48 8.69 -7.07 3.02
C PHE A 48 7.76 -7.28 1.82
N VAL A 49 8.33 -7.40 0.62
CA VAL A 49 7.56 -7.67 -0.61
C VAL A 49 6.86 -9.02 -0.54
N ALA A 50 7.53 -10.06 -0.05
CA ALA A 50 6.94 -11.38 0.11
C ALA A 50 5.76 -11.36 1.11
N ASP A 51 5.92 -10.70 2.25
CA ASP A 51 4.87 -10.58 3.27
C ASP A 51 3.68 -9.76 2.76
N TYR A 52 3.94 -8.70 1.99
CA TYR A 52 2.91 -7.92 1.32
C TYR A 52 2.10 -8.78 0.35
N ASP A 53 2.76 -9.58 -0.49
CA ASP A 53 2.08 -10.47 -1.45
C ASP A 53 1.22 -11.51 -0.75
N VAL A 54 1.70 -12.05 0.38
CA VAL A 54 0.90 -12.94 1.24
C VAL A 54 -0.32 -12.22 1.80
N MET A 55 -0.16 -11.00 2.34
CA MET A 55 -1.26 -10.20 2.89
C MET A 55 -2.33 -9.92 1.82
N VAL A 56 -1.94 -9.45 0.63
CA VAL A 56 -2.87 -9.18 -0.48
C VAL A 56 -3.57 -10.46 -0.93
N GLY A 57 -2.82 -11.56 -1.08
CA GLY A 57 -3.39 -12.85 -1.44
C GLY A 57 -4.43 -13.35 -0.41
N LYS A 58 -4.20 -13.11 0.89
CA LYS A 58 -5.18 -13.42 1.93
C LYS A 58 -6.45 -12.59 1.78
N LEU A 59 -6.34 -11.28 1.62
CA LEU A 59 -7.50 -10.40 1.40
C LEU A 59 -8.34 -10.88 0.20
N GLN A 60 -7.69 -11.12 -0.93
CA GLN A 60 -8.36 -11.59 -2.15
C GLN A 60 -8.99 -12.98 -1.97
N SER A 61 -8.33 -13.91 -1.27
CA SER A 61 -8.87 -15.25 -1.00
C SER A 61 -10.13 -15.22 -0.12
N HIS A 62 -10.30 -14.17 0.68
CA HIS A 62 -11.49 -13.91 1.49
C HIS A 62 -12.57 -13.10 0.74
N GLY A 63 -12.37 -12.84 -0.56
CA GLY A 63 -13.33 -12.10 -1.40
C GLY A 63 -13.28 -10.58 -1.22
N VAL A 64 -12.25 -10.05 -0.56
CA VAL A 64 -12.05 -8.60 -0.43
C VAL A 64 -11.54 -8.05 -1.76
N GLU A 65 -12.18 -7.01 -2.27
CA GLU A 65 -11.68 -6.27 -3.43
C GLU A 65 -10.49 -5.39 -3.03
N THR A 66 -9.30 -5.78 -3.48
CA THR A 66 -8.08 -4.98 -3.30
C THR A 66 -7.92 -4.01 -4.45
N VAL A 67 -8.01 -2.71 -4.17
CA VAL A 67 -7.85 -1.63 -5.16
C VAL A 67 -6.47 -1.00 -4.96
N MET A 68 -5.62 -1.00 -5.97
CA MET A 68 -4.32 -0.34 -5.87
C MET A 68 -4.47 1.17 -6.07
N LEU A 69 -3.79 1.96 -5.23
CA LEU A 69 -3.75 3.41 -5.34
C LEU A 69 -3.24 3.86 -6.71
N THR A 70 -2.27 3.15 -7.27
CA THR A 70 -1.75 3.42 -8.62
C THR A 70 -2.80 3.23 -9.71
N ASP A 71 -3.75 2.32 -9.53
CA ASP A 71 -4.83 2.09 -10.49
C ASP A 71 -5.90 3.18 -10.38
N VAL A 72 -6.17 3.67 -9.16
CA VAL A 72 -7.07 4.80 -8.93
C VAL A 72 -6.52 6.09 -9.56
N LEU A 73 -5.20 6.25 -9.53
CA LEU A 73 -4.50 7.42 -10.05
C LEU A 73 -3.97 7.21 -11.48
N ALA A 74 -4.44 6.18 -12.19
CA ALA A 74 -3.87 5.80 -13.50
C ALA A 74 -3.85 6.94 -14.52
N ASP A 75 -4.82 7.87 -14.44
CA ASP A 75 -4.96 9.02 -15.33
C ASP A 75 -4.40 10.34 -14.73
N ASP A 76 -3.71 10.28 -13.59
CA ASP A 76 -3.08 11.41 -12.92
C ASP A 76 -1.55 11.20 -12.84
N GLU A 77 -0.87 11.54 -13.93
CA GLU A 77 0.58 11.34 -14.07
C GLU A 77 1.37 12.13 -13.01
N ASP A 78 0.91 13.33 -12.63
CA ASP A 78 1.57 14.15 -11.61
C ASP A 78 1.54 13.45 -10.25
N SER A 79 0.37 12.91 -9.85
CA SER A 79 0.24 12.14 -8.61
C SER A 79 1.06 10.85 -8.63
N LEU A 80 1.08 10.13 -9.76
CA LEU A 80 1.91 8.92 -9.91
C LEU A 80 3.41 9.24 -9.80
N ASN A 81 3.86 10.34 -10.40
CA ASN A 81 5.25 10.79 -10.32
C ASN A 81 5.62 11.21 -8.89
N TYR A 82 4.73 11.91 -8.19
CA TYR A 82 4.94 12.26 -6.79
C TYR A 82 5.16 11.02 -5.91
N ILE A 83 4.39 9.94 -6.14
CA ILE A 83 4.54 8.68 -5.39
C ILE A 83 5.87 7.99 -5.75
N ARG A 84 6.21 7.90 -7.04
CA ARG A 84 7.43 7.20 -7.53
C ARG A 84 8.73 7.85 -7.08
N TYR A 85 8.73 9.18 -7.00
CA TYR A 85 9.93 9.97 -6.71
C TYR A 85 9.82 10.71 -5.39
N ARG A 86 8.99 10.20 -4.46
CA ARG A 86 8.93 10.73 -3.11
C ARG A 86 10.35 10.68 -2.53
N PRO A 87 10.93 11.82 -2.11
CA PRO A 87 12.25 11.85 -1.50
C PRO A 87 12.29 10.99 -0.23
#